data_AF-A0A842HL57-F1
#
_entry.id   AF-A0A842HL57-F1
#
_cell.length_a   1.000
_cell.length_b   1.000
_cell.length_c   1.000
_cell.angle_alpha   90.00
_cell.angle_beta   90.00
_cell.angle_gamma   90.00
#
_symmetry.space_group_name_H-M   'P 1'
#
loop_
_entity.id
_entity.type
_entity.pdbx_description
1 polymer ?
#
loop_
_entity_poly.entity_id
_entity_poly.type
_entity_poly.pdbx_seq_one_letter_code
_entity_poly.pdbx_strand_id
1 'polypeptide(L)'
;MTVFAVTSEQIAQAKVLVIQTQWATISLVQRRLRLGYRSAIETIKALQEQGVLTEQHHGVWWLMPKHQPLTYVQRLQAIKKVLMLIRACVAWIANQADKQCVREAFFDITSRENCDALCQVVHAEYKRESVGLEAGVVKAVLSWLQDNGYYRELSSTDAELLDILACDSFDNNLILADQKELKMGSHRVVTKDYLENLMGGVMICGINFGYSAEEEVSDSQGKTQELAPLSFFSDETVNNSRFRTRILGWLSSWGIHLETKPGKEGPRERAFWQTNWSDTQTRSVDSHEKIDIEALVNDADGVLDLIKRRRPSVIIFAGSDLIEALNDIRLRERVEAILGPRPGKARVVRSKEGTNGRSFKMLLQTFGETDIVSLPHPQARGLTDEQVASFDLPTEVKAKILR
;
A
#
# COMPACT_ATOMS: atom_id res chain seq x y z
N MET A 1 1.75 35.58 10.87
CA MET A 1 1.80 34.39 9.99
C MET A 1 2.88 33.47 10.51
N THR A 2 2.50 32.36 11.12
CA THR A 2 3.46 31.36 11.62
C THR A 2 3.95 30.56 10.41
N VAL A 3 5.24 30.65 10.10
CA VAL A 3 5.85 29.81 9.06
C VAL A 3 6.05 28.43 9.68
N PHE A 4 5.27 27.44 9.25
CA PHE A 4 5.48 26.05 9.64
C PHE A 4 6.73 25.53 8.92
N ALA A 5 7.84 25.43 9.63
CA ALA A 5 9.06 24.81 9.10
C ALA A 5 8.89 23.29 9.08
N VAL A 6 9.22 22.66 7.94
CA VAL A 6 9.30 21.19 7.82
C VAL A 6 10.50 20.72 8.65
N THR A 7 10.32 19.64 9.42
CA THR A 7 11.40 19.12 10.27
C THR A 7 12.44 18.35 9.45
N SER A 8 13.67 18.28 9.93
CA SER A 8 14.74 17.47 9.31
C SER A 8 14.35 15.99 9.22
N GLU A 9 13.56 15.49 10.19
CA GLU A 9 13.03 14.14 10.19
C GLU A 9 12.01 13.92 9.05
N GLN A 10 11.08 14.86 8.84
CA GLN A 10 10.13 14.79 7.74
C GLN A 10 10.84 14.80 6.38
N ILE A 11 11.91 15.59 6.24
CA ILE A 11 12.72 15.61 5.02
C ILE A 11 13.44 14.26 4.83
N ALA A 12 13.99 13.67 5.88
CA ALA A 12 14.63 12.36 5.82
C ALA A 12 13.65 11.25 5.41
N GLN A 13 12.45 11.21 6.01
CA GLN A 13 11.39 10.27 5.66
C GLN A 13 10.91 10.46 4.21
N ALA A 14 10.76 11.72 3.76
CA ALA A 14 10.42 12.03 2.38
C ALA A 14 11.50 11.55 1.41
N LYS A 15 12.78 11.73 1.75
CA LYS A 15 13.90 11.27 0.92
C LYS A 15 13.86 9.75 0.74
N VAL A 16 13.62 8.99 1.81
CA VAL A 16 13.46 7.52 1.73
C VAL A 16 12.31 7.15 0.80
N LEU A 17 11.15 7.79 0.99
CA LEU A 17 9.97 7.56 0.15
C LEU A 17 10.28 7.77 -1.33
N VAL A 18 10.86 8.92 -1.69
CA VAL A 18 11.15 9.25 -3.10
C VAL A 18 12.23 8.36 -3.71
N ILE A 19 13.21 7.91 -2.90
CA ILE A 19 14.18 6.90 -3.34
C ILE A 19 13.50 5.55 -3.62
N GLN A 20 12.44 5.20 -2.92
CA GLN A 20 11.70 3.96 -3.18
C GLN A 20 10.82 4.08 -4.42
N THR A 21 10.09 5.19 -4.56
CA THR A 21 9.12 5.38 -5.64
C THR A 21 9.74 5.90 -6.95
N GLN A 22 10.97 6.41 -6.92
CA GLN A 22 11.67 7.08 -8.04
C GLN A 22 11.07 8.41 -8.50
N TRP A 23 9.89 8.78 -7.99
CA TRP A 23 9.19 10.03 -8.29
C TRP A 23 8.40 10.52 -7.08
N ALA A 24 7.99 11.78 -7.12
CA ALA A 24 7.13 12.40 -6.12
C ALA A 24 6.10 13.33 -6.76
N THR A 25 4.93 13.40 -6.15
CA THR A 25 3.94 14.49 -6.30
C THR A 25 3.63 15.05 -4.93
N ILE A 26 3.04 16.26 -4.86
CA ILE A 26 2.57 16.83 -3.60
C ILE A 26 1.63 15.85 -2.89
N SER A 27 0.66 15.30 -3.63
CA SER A 27 -0.31 14.32 -3.14
C SER A 27 0.34 13.06 -2.56
N LEU A 28 1.40 12.54 -3.20
CA LEU A 28 2.12 11.36 -2.69
C LEU A 28 2.81 11.67 -1.35
N VAL A 29 3.49 12.80 -1.25
CA VAL A 29 4.21 13.23 -0.05
C VAL A 29 3.24 13.52 1.10
N GLN A 30 2.11 14.20 0.81
CA GLN A 30 1.03 14.40 1.78
C GLN A 30 0.53 13.06 2.34
N ARG A 31 0.23 12.11 1.47
CA ARG A 31 -0.35 10.80 1.83
C ARG A 31 0.58 9.98 2.70
N ARG A 32 1.83 9.84 2.27
CA ARG A 32 2.79 8.90 2.88
C ARG A 32 3.40 9.44 4.18
N LEU A 33 3.48 10.77 4.32
CA LEU A 33 4.05 11.42 5.51
C LEU A 33 2.99 12.11 6.38
N ARG A 34 1.71 12.00 6.02
CA ARG A 34 0.58 12.64 6.72
C ARG A 34 0.78 14.15 6.89
N LEU A 35 1.23 14.81 5.82
CA LEU A 35 1.53 16.24 5.81
C LEU A 35 0.37 17.03 5.20
N GLY A 36 0.11 18.21 5.76
CA GLY A 36 -0.75 19.21 5.12
C GLY A 36 -0.14 19.69 3.79
N TYR A 37 -0.98 20.21 2.89
CA TYR A 37 -0.58 20.60 1.53
C TYR A 37 0.64 21.54 1.50
N ARG A 38 0.63 22.57 2.36
CA ARG A 38 1.74 23.51 2.47
C ARG A 38 3.03 22.85 2.96
N SER A 39 2.95 21.97 3.96
CA SER A 39 4.11 21.24 4.45
C SER A 39 4.68 20.31 3.38
N ALA A 40 3.84 19.61 2.62
CA ALA A 40 4.30 18.76 1.52
C ALA A 40 5.00 19.55 0.40
N ILE A 41 4.51 20.75 0.06
CA ILE A 41 5.21 21.65 -0.88
C ILE A 41 6.60 22.03 -0.35
N GLU A 42 6.68 22.45 0.91
CA GLU A 42 7.97 22.85 1.50
C GLU A 42 8.92 21.65 1.63
N THR A 43 8.40 20.43 1.87
CA THR A 43 9.19 19.20 1.85
C THR A 43 9.77 18.92 0.45
N ILE A 44 8.96 19.07 -0.60
CA ILE A 44 9.41 18.88 -1.99
C ILE A 44 10.48 19.91 -2.35
N LYS A 45 10.29 21.19 -2.00
CA LYS A 45 11.29 22.24 -2.19
C LYS A 45 12.60 21.90 -1.48
N ALA A 46 12.54 21.48 -0.22
CA ALA A 46 13.72 21.08 0.54
C ALA A 46 14.47 19.91 -0.13
N LEU A 47 13.75 18.92 -0.68
CA LEU A 47 14.36 17.82 -1.44
C LEU A 47 14.99 18.28 -2.76
N GLN A 48 14.40 19.27 -3.44
CA GLN A 48 15.00 19.89 -4.62
C GLN A 48 16.28 20.67 -4.28
N GLU A 49 16.27 21.44 -3.19
CA GLU A 49 17.44 22.18 -2.68
C GLU A 49 18.59 21.24 -2.30
N GLN A 50 18.28 20.05 -1.78
CA GLN A 50 19.27 18.98 -1.53
C GLN A 50 19.72 18.24 -2.80
N GLY A 51 19.15 18.56 -3.96
CA GLY A 51 19.41 17.90 -5.22
C GLY A 51 18.97 16.43 -5.25
N VAL A 52 17.96 16.06 -4.45
CA VAL A 52 17.32 14.74 -4.45
C VAL A 52 16.35 14.64 -5.61
N LEU A 53 15.57 15.71 -5.84
CA LEU A 53 14.52 15.78 -6.85
C LEU A 53 14.83 16.84 -7.91
N THR A 54 14.32 16.62 -9.11
CA THR A 54 14.23 17.64 -10.16
C THR A 54 12.80 17.72 -10.69
N GLU A 55 12.33 18.93 -10.95
CA GLU A 55 11.00 19.15 -11.51
C GLU A 55 10.99 18.76 -12.99
N GLN A 56 9.98 17.99 -13.40
CA GLN A 56 9.79 17.59 -14.79
C GLN A 56 8.66 18.42 -15.42
N HIS A 57 7.42 17.96 -15.24
CA HIS A 57 6.22 18.61 -15.78
C HIS A 57 5.02 18.40 -14.84
N HIS A 58 4.14 19.40 -14.80
CA HIS A 58 2.80 19.33 -14.16
C HIS A 58 2.80 18.88 -12.68
N GLY A 59 3.76 19.35 -11.87
CA GLY A 59 3.78 18.99 -10.45
C GLY A 59 4.22 17.55 -10.16
N VAL A 60 5.00 16.95 -11.08
CA VAL A 60 5.71 15.69 -10.86
C VAL A 60 7.22 15.96 -10.80
N TRP A 61 7.86 15.43 -9.75
CA TRP A 61 9.30 15.53 -9.53
C TRP A 61 9.93 14.15 -9.62
N TRP A 62 11.08 14.05 -10.28
CA TRP A 62 11.79 12.79 -10.48
C TRP A 62 13.06 12.73 -9.64
N LEU A 63 13.40 11.53 -9.18
CA LEU A 63 14.62 11.28 -8.44
C LEU A 63 15.84 11.52 -9.34
N MET A 64 16.77 12.35 -8.87
CA MET A 64 18.00 12.65 -9.59
C MET A 64 18.86 11.39 -9.79
N PRO A 65 19.56 11.23 -10.92
CA PRO A 65 20.34 10.03 -11.25
C PRO A 65 21.32 9.59 -10.16
N LYS A 66 21.98 10.52 -9.47
CA LYS A 66 22.92 10.24 -8.36
C LYS A 66 22.27 9.57 -7.15
N HIS A 67 20.94 9.64 -7.04
CA HIS A 67 20.16 9.01 -5.97
C HIS A 67 19.36 7.80 -6.45
N GLN A 68 19.40 7.48 -7.75
CA GLN A 68 18.73 6.29 -8.27
C GLN A 68 19.36 5.03 -7.65
N PRO A 69 18.58 4.09 -7.12
CA PRO A 69 18.45 2.88 -7.89
C PRO A 69 19.71 2.18 -8.44
N LEU A 70 20.71 1.71 -7.67
CA LEU A 70 21.41 0.50 -8.15
C LEU A 70 20.29 -0.51 -8.48
N THR A 71 20.29 -1.09 -9.68
CA THR A 71 19.11 -1.84 -10.16
C THR A 71 18.69 -2.89 -9.12
N TYR A 72 17.38 -3.15 -8.99
CA TYR A 72 16.82 -4.10 -8.02
C TYR A 72 17.58 -5.44 -7.99
N VAL A 73 18.02 -5.91 -9.16
CA VAL A 73 18.83 -7.12 -9.34
C VAL A 73 20.23 -6.97 -8.73
N GLN A 74 20.91 -5.85 -8.92
CA GLN A 74 22.24 -5.59 -8.35
C GLN A 74 22.19 -5.44 -6.82
N ARG A 75 21.15 -4.79 -6.29
CA ARG A 75 20.93 -4.67 -4.84
C ARG A 75 20.62 -6.01 -4.19
N LEU A 76 19.72 -6.80 -4.79
CA LEU A 76 19.42 -8.15 -4.32
C LEU A 76 20.65 -9.06 -4.37
N GLN A 77 21.48 -8.96 -5.41
CA GLN A 77 22.72 -9.75 -5.50
C GLN A 77 23.74 -9.35 -4.43
N ALA A 78 23.90 -8.07 -4.14
CA ALA A 78 24.80 -7.60 -3.08
C ALA A 78 24.30 -8.00 -1.68
N ILE A 79 23.02 -7.77 -1.38
CA ILE A 79 22.38 -8.13 -0.10
C ILE A 79 22.39 -9.65 0.10
N LYS A 80 22.09 -10.43 -0.96
CA LYS A 80 22.14 -11.90 -0.91
C LYS A 80 23.55 -12.40 -0.58
N LYS A 81 24.60 -11.81 -1.15
CA LYS A 81 25.99 -12.19 -0.85
C LYS A 81 26.36 -11.90 0.61
N VAL A 82 25.96 -10.73 1.13
CA VAL A 82 26.21 -10.35 2.53
C VAL A 82 25.44 -11.26 3.50
N LEU A 83 24.17 -11.54 3.25
CA LEU A 83 23.35 -12.43 4.09
C LEU A 83 23.83 -13.89 4.03
N MET A 84 24.29 -14.36 2.87
CA MET A 84 24.91 -15.69 2.74
C MET A 84 26.20 -15.78 3.57
N LEU A 85 27.04 -14.75 3.56
CA LEU A 85 28.25 -14.70 4.36
C LEU A 85 27.93 -14.68 5.87
N ILE A 86 27.01 -13.84 6.31
CA ILE A 86 26.58 -13.76 7.71
C ILE A 86 26.03 -15.11 8.19
N ARG A 87 25.15 -15.73 7.39
CA ARG A 87 24.57 -17.05 7.71
C ARG A 87 25.62 -18.14 7.78
N ALA A 88 26.62 -18.11 6.90
CA ALA A 88 27.71 -19.07 6.90
C ALA A 88 28.64 -18.88 8.11
N CYS A 89 28.91 -17.64 8.52
CA CYS A 89 29.65 -17.33 9.75
C CYS A 89 28.91 -17.80 11.00
N VAL A 90 27.60 -17.53 11.11
CA VAL A 90 26.76 -18.01 12.22
C VAL A 90 26.70 -19.54 12.26
N ALA A 91 26.50 -20.19 11.12
CA ALA A 91 26.50 -21.65 11.03
C ALA A 91 27.86 -22.25 11.41
N TRP A 92 28.98 -21.60 11.07
CA TRP A 92 30.31 -22.02 11.49
C TRP A 92 30.53 -21.89 12.99
N ILE A 93 30.12 -20.77 13.61
CA ILE A 93 30.19 -20.57 15.06
C ILE A 93 29.37 -21.65 15.78
N ALA A 94 28.17 -21.96 15.28
CA ALA A 94 27.30 -22.99 15.84
C ALA A 94 27.83 -24.43 15.62
N ASN A 95 28.49 -24.70 14.49
CA ASN A 95 29.02 -26.02 14.10
C ASN A 95 30.50 -26.24 14.44
N GLN A 96 31.10 -25.49 15.37
CA GLN A 96 32.42 -25.86 15.92
C GLN A 96 32.46 -27.25 16.60
N ALA A 97 31.31 -27.95 16.70
CA ALA A 97 31.23 -29.37 17.04
C ALA A 97 31.42 -30.34 15.84
N ASP A 98 31.21 -29.91 14.59
CA ASP A 98 31.40 -30.79 13.42
C ASP A 98 31.90 -30.03 12.17
N LYS A 99 33.15 -30.31 11.80
CA LYS A 99 34.00 -29.47 10.92
C LYS A 99 33.68 -29.57 9.42
N GLN A 100 32.72 -30.40 9.00
CA GLN A 100 32.60 -30.80 7.60
C GLN A 100 31.61 -29.96 6.78
N CYS A 101 30.51 -29.48 7.37
CA CYS A 101 29.42 -28.81 6.66
C CYS A 101 29.77 -27.40 6.12
N VAL A 102 30.77 -26.74 6.72
CA VAL A 102 31.08 -25.33 6.43
C VAL A 102 31.96 -25.16 5.19
N ARG A 103 32.79 -26.16 4.86
CA ARG A 103 33.74 -26.04 3.76
C ARG A 103 33.06 -25.80 2.42
N GLU A 104 31.91 -26.41 2.16
CA GLU A 104 31.26 -26.38 0.84
C GLU A 104 30.55 -25.04 0.53
N ALA A 105 30.14 -24.27 1.54
CA ALA A 105 29.44 -23.00 1.35
C ALA A 105 30.37 -21.78 1.21
N PHE A 106 31.64 -21.90 1.64
CA PHE A 106 32.58 -20.77 1.73
C PHE A 106 33.55 -20.63 0.55
N PHE A 107 33.59 -21.59 -0.39
CA PHE A 107 34.57 -21.60 -1.48
C PHE A 107 34.39 -20.52 -2.57
N ASP A 108 33.32 -19.72 -2.51
CA ASP A 108 33.10 -18.60 -3.44
C ASP A 108 33.78 -17.27 -3.02
N ILE A 109 34.43 -17.21 -1.84
CA ILE A 109 35.26 -16.06 -1.44
C ILE A 109 36.73 -16.43 -1.66
N THR A 110 37.27 -15.98 -2.79
CA THR A 110 38.51 -16.49 -3.39
C THR A 110 39.82 -16.01 -2.74
N SER A 111 39.97 -16.13 -1.42
CA SER A 111 41.30 -16.41 -0.83
C SER A 111 41.17 -16.94 0.61
N ARG A 112 42.02 -17.90 0.95
CA ARG A 112 42.10 -18.50 2.29
C ARG A 112 42.44 -17.46 3.38
N GLU A 113 43.18 -16.43 3.00
CA GLU A 113 43.65 -15.34 3.86
C GLU A 113 42.50 -14.41 4.28
N ASN A 114 41.54 -14.16 3.40
CA ASN A 114 40.35 -13.37 3.71
C ASN A 114 39.47 -14.05 4.77
N CYS A 115 39.38 -15.38 4.72
CA CYS A 115 38.61 -16.16 5.68
C CYS A 115 39.25 -16.10 7.07
N ASP A 116 40.57 -16.25 7.17
CA ASP A 116 41.27 -16.20 8.46
C ASP A 116 41.22 -14.79 9.08
N ALA A 117 41.32 -13.73 8.27
CA ALA A 117 41.19 -12.34 8.73
C ALA A 117 39.77 -12.02 9.22
N LEU A 118 38.73 -12.43 8.48
CA LEU A 118 37.34 -12.24 8.88
C LEU A 118 37.02 -12.99 10.19
N CYS A 119 37.53 -14.23 10.32
CA CYS A 119 37.41 -15.01 11.55
C CYS A 119 38.06 -14.32 12.75
N GLN A 120 39.24 -13.70 12.58
CA GLN A 120 39.92 -12.99 13.67
C GLN A 120 39.16 -11.72 14.09
N VAL A 121 38.57 -10.98 13.15
CA VAL A 121 37.78 -9.78 13.43
C VAL A 121 36.48 -10.13 14.17
N VAL A 122 35.74 -11.13 13.70
CA VAL A 122 34.52 -11.60 14.37
C VAL A 122 34.82 -12.12 15.78
N HIS A 123 35.94 -12.82 15.97
CA HIS A 123 36.34 -13.37 17.26
C HIS A 123 36.90 -12.30 18.23
N ALA A 124 37.52 -11.23 17.72
CA ALA A 124 37.99 -10.10 18.51
C ALA A 124 36.83 -9.24 19.03
N GLU A 125 35.81 -9.00 18.20
CA GLU A 125 34.62 -8.23 18.56
C GLU A 125 33.66 -9.02 19.46
N TYR A 126 33.56 -10.35 19.27
CA TYR A 126 32.85 -11.26 20.18
C TYR A 126 33.33 -11.16 21.64
N LYS A 127 34.61 -10.84 21.87
CA LYS A 127 35.18 -10.70 23.22
C LYS A 127 34.96 -9.33 23.85
N ARG A 128 34.56 -8.31 23.07
CA ARG A 128 34.74 -6.92 23.49
C ARG A 128 33.55 -6.26 24.17
N GLU A 129 32.30 -6.63 23.91
CA GLU A 129 31.18 -5.91 24.56
C GLU A 129 29.93 -6.74 24.83
N SER A 130 29.21 -6.31 25.87
CA SER A 130 27.88 -6.74 26.33
C SER A 130 26.75 -6.27 25.40
N VAL A 131 26.98 -6.26 24.09
CA VAL A 131 25.97 -5.95 23.06
C VAL A 131 25.50 -7.27 22.48
N GLY A 132 24.22 -7.36 22.11
CA GLY A 132 23.64 -8.57 21.49
C GLY A 132 24.55 -9.10 20.37
N LEU A 133 24.81 -10.41 20.40
CA LEU A 133 25.79 -11.14 19.58
C LEU A 133 25.76 -10.77 18.09
N GLU A 134 24.61 -10.32 17.61
CA GLU A 134 24.26 -10.18 16.20
C GLU A 134 24.59 -8.78 15.65
N ALA A 135 24.34 -7.72 16.41
CA ALA A 135 24.64 -6.35 15.99
C ALA A 135 26.16 -6.10 15.93
N GLY A 136 26.91 -6.66 16.88
CA GLY A 136 28.38 -6.59 16.90
C GLY A 136 29.03 -7.28 15.71
N VAL A 137 28.54 -8.47 15.34
CA VAL A 137 29.07 -9.25 14.21
C VAL A 137 28.79 -8.56 12.87
N VAL A 138 27.60 -8.00 12.69
CA VAL A 138 27.24 -7.28 11.46
C VAL A 138 28.12 -6.05 11.27
N LYS A 139 28.27 -5.23 12.33
CA LYS A 139 29.10 -4.04 12.29
C LYS A 139 30.57 -4.37 12.00
N ALA A 140 31.09 -5.44 12.60
CA ALA A 140 32.45 -5.91 12.38
C ALA A 140 32.69 -6.38 10.94
N VAL A 141 31.75 -7.13 10.35
CA VAL A 141 31.83 -7.62 8.96
C VAL A 141 31.75 -6.46 7.96
N LEU A 142 30.86 -5.50 8.19
CA LEU A 142 30.72 -4.32 7.32
C LEU A 142 31.97 -3.42 7.37
N SER A 143 32.58 -3.24 8.55
CA SER A 143 33.85 -2.50 8.68
C SER A 143 34.98 -3.22 7.95
N TRP A 144 35.12 -4.54 8.13
CA TRP A 144 36.17 -5.31 7.48
C TRP A 144 36.07 -5.28 5.94
N LEU A 145 34.86 -5.37 5.39
CA LEU A 145 34.64 -5.29 3.94
C LEU A 145 35.03 -3.91 3.37
N GLN A 146 34.92 -2.85 4.18
CA GLN A 146 35.30 -1.49 3.82
C GLN A 146 36.82 -1.35 3.77
N ASP A 147 37.48 -1.79 4.84
CA ASP A 147 38.92 -1.66 5.03
C ASP A 147 39.71 -2.44 3.98
N ASN A 148 39.13 -3.51 3.43
CA ASN A 148 39.73 -4.32 2.38
C ASN A 148 39.30 -3.93 0.95
N GLY A 149 38.57 -2.83 0.79
CA GLY A 149 38.22 -2.27 -0.52
C GLY A 149 37.25 -3.12 -1.35
N TYR A 150 36.59 -4.11 -0.73
CA TYR A 150 35.55 -4.93 -1.38
C TYR A 150 34.29 -4.13 -1.71
N TYR A 151 34.12 -2.97 -1.08
CA TYR A 151 33.19 -1.94 -1.50
C TYR A 151 33.80 -0.55 -1.25
N ARG A 152 33.40 0.46 -2.03
CA ARG A 152 33.76 1.87 -1.75
C ARG A 152 32.53 2.59 -1.24
N GLU A 153 32.67 3.19 -0.06
CA GLU A 153 31.73 4.09 0.62
C GLU A 153 30.26 3.65 0.57
N LEU A 154 29.81 2.96 1.62
CA LEU A 154 28.39 2.98 1.96
C LEU A 154 28.09 4.45 2.24
N SER A 155 27.11 5.01 1.54
CA SER A 155 26.55 6.27 2.00
C SER A 155 26.09 6.07 3.44
N SER A 156 26.11 7.10 4.28
CA SER A 156 25.63 6.97 5.67
C SER A 156 24.22 6.33 5.72
N THR A 157 23.41 6.56 4.68
CA THR A 157 22.10 5.96 4.45
C THR A 157 22.15 4.44 4.22
N ASP A 158 23.11 3.92 3.46
CA ASP A 158 23.20 2.48 3.19
C ASP A 158 23.72 1.69 4.41
N ALA A 159 24.61 2.30 5.19
CA ALA A 159 25.08 1.73 6.46
C ALA A 159 23.94 1.64 7.49
N GLU A 160 23.14 2.69 7.60
CA GLU A 160 21.95 2.75 8.47
C GLU A 160 20.88 1.72 8.04
N LEU A 161 20.66 1.57 6.73
CA LEU A 161 19.73 0.58 6.17
C LEU A 161 20.18 -0.87 6.44
N LEU A 162 21.48 -1.14 6.33
CA LEU A 162 22.04 -2.47 6.60
C LEU A 162 22.01 -2.80 8.09
N ASP A 163 22.26 -1.81 8.97
CA ASP A 163 22.14 -1.97 10.42
C ASP A 163 20.69 -2.27 10.83
N ILE A 164 19.74 -1.53 10.25
CA ILE A 164 18.30 -1.77 10.42
C ILE A 164 17.92 -3.17 9.93
N LEU A 165 18.33 -3.55 8.72
CA LEU A 165 17.98 -4.87 8.15
C LEU A 165 18.62 -6.02 8.93
N ALA A 166 19.81 -5.83 9.50
CA ALA A 166 20.48 -6.83 10.29
C ALA A 166 19.85 -7.02 11.67
N CYS A 167 19.47 -5.92 12.33
CA CYS A 167 18.68 -5.97 13.57
C CYS A 167 17.29 -6.58 13.31
N ASP A 168 16.66 -6.24 12.18
CA ASP A 168 15.31 -6.68 11.79
C ASP A 168 15.32 -8.05 11.08
N SER A 169 16.45 -8.76 10.97
CA SER A 169 16.49 -10.13 10.43
C SER A 169 16.90 -11.20 11.45
N PHE A 170 17.33 -10.82 12.66
CA PHE A 170 17.65 -11.79 13.71
C PHE A 170 16.56 -11.90 14.79
N ASP A 171 16.06 -10.79 15.33
CA ASP A 171 14.90 -10.81 16.26
C ASP A 171 13.61 -11.33 15.60
N ASN A 172 13.60 -11.27 14.29
CA ASN A 172 12.41 -11.44 13.48
C ASN A 172 12.26 -12.89 12.98
N ASN A 173 13.31 -13.71 12.86
CA ASN A 173 13.16 -15.07 12.31
C ASN A 173 12.51 -16.11 13.24
N LEU A 174 12.28 -15.80 14.52
CA LEU A 174 11.47 -16.65 15.42
C LEU A 174 10.01 -16.18 15.59
N ILE A 175 9.69 -14.95 15.17
CA ILE A 175 8.35 -14.35 15.33
C ILE A 175 7.68 -14.06 13.96
N LEU A 176 8.45 -14.01 12.87
CA LEU A 176 7.99 -13.72 11.49
C LEU A 176 7.29 -14.89 10.78
N ALA A 177 7.10 -16.03 11.43
CA ALA A 177 6.12 -16.99 10.90
C ALA A 177 4.68 -16.50 11.14
N ASP A 178 4.46 -15.48 11.99
CA ASP A 178 3.08 -15.13 12.37
C ASP A 178 2.72 -13.62 12.38
N GLN A 179 3.63 -12.62 12.49
CA GLN A 179 3.16 -11.23 12.80
C GLN A 179 3.94 -9.95 12.30
N LYS A 180 4.44 -9.82 11.06
CA LYS A 180 4.91 -8.50 10.55
C LYS A 180 4.86 -8.51 9.01
N GLU A 181 3.93 -7.91 8.27
CA GLU A 181 3.31 -6.56 8.36
C GLU A 181 4.32 -5.48 8.76
N LEU A 182 5.27 -5.20 7.84
CA LEU A 182 5.74 -3.82 7.67
C LEU A 182 4.51 -2.91 7.61
N LYS A 183 4.49 -1.85 8.43
CA LYS A 183 3.53 -0.75 8.35
C LYS A 183 3.69 0.00 7.01
N MET A 184 3.37 -0.66 5.91
CA MET A 184 2.87 0.02 4.73
C MET A 184 1.60 0.72 5.18
N GLY A 185 1.55 2.05 5.05
CA GLY A 185 0.41 2.86 5.52
C GLY A 185 -0.90 2.15 5.18
N SER A 186 -1.68 1.80 6.21
CA SER A 186 -2.86 0.96 5.99
C SER A 186 -3.82 1.73 5.10
N HIS A 187 -4.05 1.23 3.90
CA HIS A 187 -5.04 1.78 2.98
C HIS A 187 -6.34 2.02 3.73
N ARG A 188 -6.82 3.27 3.72
CA ARG A 188 -7.87 3.70 4.65
C ARG A 188 -9.16 2.89 4.46
N VAL A 189 -9.66 2.34 5.55
CA VAL A 189 -10.99 1.74 5.64
C VAL A 189 -11.85 2.62 6.53
N VAL A 190 -13.03 2.99 6.05
CA VAL A 190 -13.93 3.94 6.74
C VAL A 190 -14.72 3.24 7.85
N THR A 191 -14.98 1.96 7.65
CA THR A 191 -15.75 1.11 8.57
C THR A 191 -14.84 0.43 9.59
N LYS A 192 -15.40 0.11 10.75
CA LYS A 192 -14.74 -0.67 11.79
C LYS A 192 -14.48 -2.10 11.32
N ASP A 193 -13.42 -2.69 11.85
CA ASP A 193 -13.12 -4.09 11.65
C ASP A 193 -14.09 -4.98 12.43
N TYR A 194 -14.64 -5.94 11.71
CA TYR A 194 -15.47 -7.02 12.22
C TYR A 194 -14.96 -8.34 11.63
N LEU A 195 -15.14 -9.45 12.34
CA LEU A 195 -14.68 -10.75 11.84
C LEU A 195 -15.21 -11.05 10.43
N GLU A 196 -16.45 -10.63 10.17
CA GLU A 196 -17.18 -10.79 8.93
C GLU A 196 -16.60 -9.97 7.75
N ASN A 197 -15.89 -8.87 8.02
CA ASN A 197 -15.26 -8.03 6.98
C ASN A 197 -13.73 -8.12 6.90
N LEU A 198 -13.12 -8.95 7.76
CA LEU A 198 -11.69 -9.25 7.70
C LEU A 198 -11.37 -10.35 6.69
N MET A 199 -12.35 -11.20 6.34
CA MET A 199 -12.19 -12.23 5.30
C MET A 199 -13.52 -12.53 4.60
N GLY A 200 -13.55 -12.45 3.27
CA GLY A 200 -14.73 -12.88 2.49
C GLY A 200 -15.92 -11.91 2.51
N GLY A 201 -15.80 -10.73 3.11
CA GLY A 201 -16.85 -9.72 3.16
C GLY A 201 -17.14 -9.02 1.83
N VAL A 202 -17.97 -7.97 1.88
CA VAL A 202 -18.37 -7.15 0.73
C VAL A 202 -17.64 -5.81 0.76
N MET A 203 -16.81 -5.56 -0.24
CA MET A 203 -16.07 -4.30 -0.39
C MET A 203 -16.89 -3.29 -1.18
N ILE A 204 -17.14 -2.11 -0.62
CA ILE A 204 -17.63 -0.93 -1.35
C ILE A 204 -16.43 -0.02 -1.64
N CYS A 205 -16.14 0.23 -2.91
CA CYS A 205 -14.95 0.97 -3.33
C CYS A 205 -15.34 2.14 -4.25
N GLY A 206 -15.18 3.37 -3.76
CA GLY A 206 -15.28 4.57 -4.59
C GLY A 206 -13.95 4.96 -5.23
N ILE A 207 -13.91 6.09 -5.94
CA ILE A 207 -12.69 6.57 -6.62
C ILE A 207 -11.73 7.18 -5.60
N ASN A 208 -12.18 8.19 -4.86
CA ASN A 208 -11.39 8.90 -3.85
C ASN A 208 -12.31 9.48 -2.76
N PHE A 209 -11.71 9.98 -1.67
CA PHE A 209 -12.47 10.61 -0.59
C PHE A 209 -12.91 12.01 -1.00
N GLY A 210 -14.18 12.34 -0.72
CA GLY A 210 -14.63 13.73 -0.82
C GLY A 210 -13.89 14.58 0.21
N TYR A 211 -13.59 15.82 -0.17
CA TYR A 211 -13.03 16.83 0.72
C TYR A 211 -14.05 17.94 0.93
N SER A 212 -14.64 18.01 2.13
CA SER A 212 -15.61 19.08 2.45
C SER A 212 -14.90 20.41 2.69
N ALA A 213 -15.65 21.52 2.59
CA ALA A 213 -15.12 22.84 2.91
C ALA A 213 -14.74 22.94 4.40
N GLU A 214 -15.44 22.22 5.27
CA GLU A 214 -15.19 22.16 6.71
C GLU A 214 -13.90 21.36 7.03
N GLU A 215 -13.64 20.28 6.29
CA GLU A 215 -12.40 19.50 6.37
C GLU A 215 -11.21 20.35 5.89
N GLU A 216 -11.36 21.08 4.79
CA GLU A 216 -10.35 22.02 4.28
C GLU A 216 -9.99 23.11 5.30
N VAL A 217 -11.00 23.70 5.95
CA VAL A 217 -10.79 24.69 7.00
C VAL A 217 -10.12 24.07 8.23
N SER A 218 -10.53 22.87 8.65
CA SER A 218 -9.94 22.18 9.80
C SER A 218 -8.49 21.78 9.56
N ASP A 219 -8.18 21.26 8.38
CA ASP A 219 -6.82 20.92 7.96
C ASP A 219 -5.94 22.18 7.82
N SER A 220 -6.49 23.27 7.29
CA SER A 220 -5.78 24.57 7.22
C SER A 220 -5.43 25.13 8.59
N GLN A 221 -6.15 24.71 9.63
CA GLN A 221 -5.89 25.03 11.04
C GLN A 221 -4.97 23.99 11.74
N GLY A 222 -4.46 23.00 11.01
CA GLY A 222 -3.61 21.93 11.55
C GLY A 222 -4.37 20.91 12.41
N LYS A 223 -5.70 20.86 12.31
CA LYS A 223 -6.55 19.90 13.01
C LYS A 223 -6.90 18.74 12.08
N THR A 224 -5.94 17.87 11.80
CA THR A 224 -6.23 16.58 11.17
C THR A 224 -6.89 15.66 12.20
N GLN A 225 -8.21 15.50 12.13
CA GLN A 225 -8.89 14.45 12.90
C GLN A 225 -8.81 13.13 12.13
N GLU A 226 -7.94 12.23 12.59
CA GLU A 226 -8.04 10.81 12.23
C GLU A 226 -9.28 10.27 12.96
N LEU A 227 -10.44 10.34 12.31
CA LEU A 227 -11.67 9.79 12.87
C LEU A 227 -11.52 8.27 12.94
N ALA A 228 -11.50 7.74 14.17
CA ALA A 228 -11.53 6.30 14.40
C ALA A 228 -12.76 5.70 13.67
N PRO A 229 -12.61 4.57 12.95
CA PRO A 229 -13.73 3.94 12.27
C PRO A 229 -14.86 3.62 13.26
N LEU A 230 -16.02 4.23 13.06
CA LEU A 230 -17.06 4.29 14.09
C LEU A 230 -17.87 2.98 14.21
N SER A 231 -18.17 2.33 13.07
CA SER A 231 -19.15 1.22 12.98
C SER A 231 -19.14 0.57 11.58
N PHE A 232 -20.24 -0.04 11.15
CA PHE A 232 -20.44 -0.71 9.85
C PHE A 232 -20.92 0.24 8.73
N PHE A 233 -20.86 -0.19 7.46
CA PHE A 233 -21.11 0.67 6.29
C PHE A 233 -22.47 1.36 6.28
N SER A 234 -23.54 0.65 6.65
CA SER A 234 -24.91 1.18 6.61
C SER A 234 -25.26 2.09 7.79
N ASP A 235 -24.40 2.16 8.81
CA ASP A 235 -24.55 3.04 9.97
C ASP A 235 -24.45 4.51 9.56
N GLU A 236 -25.45 5.30 9.94
CA GLU A 236 -25.51 6.72 9.62
C GLU A 236 -24.39 7.54 10.28
N THR A 237 -23.86 7.04 11.40
CA THR A 237 -22.75 7.67 12.14
C THR A 237 -21.41 7.52 11.42
N VAL A 238 -21.23 6.47 10.62
CA VAL A 238 -19.97 6.17 9.90
C VAL A 238 -19.81 7.06 8.68
N ASN A 239 -20.90 7.25 7.93
CA ASN A 239 -20.84 7.99 6.68
C ASN A 239 -22.19 8.61 6.34
N ASN A 240 -22.52 9.78 6.90
CA ASN A 240 -23.74 10.50 6.54
C ASN A 240 -23.65 11.23 5.19
N SER A 241 -23.22 10.53 4.14
CA SER A 241 -23.07 11.08 2.80
C SER A 241 -24.17 10.61 1.84
N ARG A 242 -24.42 11.44 0.82
CA ARG A 242 -25.25 11.08 -0.34
C ARG A 242 -24.77 9.80 -1.03
N PHE A 243 -23.45 9.52 -0.97
CA PHE A 243 -22.87 8.30 -1.50
C PHE A 243 -23.44 7.07 -0.76
N ARG A 244 -23.35 7.03 0.58
CA ARG A 244 -23.89 5.93 1.40
C ARG A 244 -25.37 5.73 1.10
N THR A 245 -26.17 6.80 1.20
CA THR A 245 -27.62 6.73 1.01
C THR A 245 -28.00 6.17 -0.37
N ARG A 246 -27.31 6.57 -1.44
CA ARG A 246 -27.58 6.03 -2.78
C ARG A 246 -27.22 4.55 -2.90
N ILE A 247 -26.06 4.13 -2.41
CA ILE A 247 -25.67 2.71 -2.44
C ILE A 247 -26.67 1.85 -1.65
N LEU A 248 -27.11 2.29 -0.47
CA LEU A 248 -28.15 1.60 0.30
C LEU A 248 -29.48 1.51 -0.45
N GLY A 249 -29.88 2.60 -1.13
CA GLY A 249 -31.06 2.61 -1.98
C GLY A 249 -30.96 1.58 -3.13
N TRP A 250 -29.80 1.49 -3.77
CA TRP A 250 -29.56 0.54 -4.85
C TRP A 250 -29.60 -0.91 -4.37
N LEU A 251 -28.92 -1.21 -3.26
CA LEU A 251 -28.97 -2.53 -2.62
C LEU A 251 -30.42 -2.92 -2.27
N SER A 252 -31.17 -2.00 -1.66
CA SER A 252 -32.58 -2.18 -1.31
C SER A 252 -33.45 -2.48 -2.54
N SER A 253 -33.19 -1.80 -3.67
CA SER A 253 -33.92 -2.06 -4.93
C SER A 253 -33.68 -3.46 -5.50
N TRP A 254 -32.54 -4.08 -5.17
CA TRP A 254 -32.25 -5.48 -5.49
C TRP A 254 -32.72 -6.45 -4.39
N GLY A 255 -33.48 -5.97 -3.40
CA GLY A 255 -33.98 -6.77 -2.27
C GLY A 255 -32.93 -7.07 -1.20
N ILE A 256 -31.85 -6.29 -1.15
CA ILE A 256 -30.80 -6.39 -0.14
C ILE A 256 -31.02 -5.26 0.87
N HIS A 257 -31.74 -5.55 1.93
CA HIS A 257 -32.00 -4.59 3.01
C HIS A 257 -30.94 -4.77 4.11
N LEU A 258 -30.27 -3.67 4.44
CA LEU A 258 -29.28 -3.58 5.51
C LEU A 258 -29.85 -2.77 6.68
N GLU A 259 -29.60 -3.21 7.90
CA GLU A 259 -29.88 -2.41 9.10
C GLU A 259 -29.02 -1.14 9.12
N THR A 260 -29.59 -0.03 9.56
CA THR A 260 -28.91 1.29 9.60
C THR A 260 -28.73 1.81 11.02
N LYS A 261 -29.38 1.19 12.01
CA LYS A 261 -29.30 1.60 13.42
C LYS A 261 -28.12 0.93 14.12
N PRO A 262 -27.23 1.72 14.76
CA PRO A 262 -26.16 1.16 15.60
C PRO A 262 -26.72 0.22 16.68
N GLY A 263 -26.07 -0.92 16.89
CA GLY A 263 -26.45 -1.94 17.89
C GLY A 263 -27.55 -2.89 17.43
N LYS A 264 -28.02 -2.77 16.19
CA LYS A 264 -28.97 -3.69 15.55
C LYS A 264 -28.36 -4.47 14.40
N GLU A 265 -27.11 -4.20 14.07
CA GLU A 265 -26.40 -4.85 12.98
C GLU A 265 -26.18 -6.35 13.24
N GLY A 266 -26.43 -7.16 12.22
CA GLY A 266 -26.09 -8.56 12.21
C GLY A 266 -24.75 -8.81 11.51
N PRO A 267 -24.39 -10.10 11.34
CA PRO A 267 -23.22 -10.50 10.55
C PRO A 267 -23.21 -9.90 9.14
N ARG A 268 -24.40 -9.74 8.53
CA ARG A 268 -24.56 -9.20 7.18
C ARG A 268 -24.06 -7.77 7.07
N GLU A 269 -24.56 -6.86 7.91
CA GLU A 269 -24.12 -5.46 7.90
C GLU A 269 -22.64 -5.33 8.23
N ARG A 270 -22.14 -6.16 9.17
CA ARG A 270 -20.74 -6.22 9.57
C ARG A 270 -19.81 -6.70 8.46
N ALA A 271 -20.31 -7.51 7.53
CA ALA A 271 -19.55 -7.99 6.38
C ALA A 271 -19.22 -6.89 5.36
N PHE A 272 -19.96 -5.78 5.36
CA PHE A 272 -19.68 -4.65 4.48
C PHE A 272 -18.58 -3.78 5.04
N TRP A 273 -17.64 -3.41 4.18
CA TRP A 273 -16.62 -2.43 4.48
C TRP A 273 -16.40 -1.47 3.32
N GLN A 274 -16.07 -0.22 3.65
CA GLN A 274 -15.92 0.85 2.66
C GLN A 274 -14.48 1.35 2.60
N THR A 275 -13.99 1.51 1.39
CA THR A 275 -12.74 2.21 1.07
C THR A 275 -12.91 2.99 -0.23
N ASN A 276 -11.84 3.60 -0.72
CA ASN A 276 -11.73 4.15 -2.06
C ASN A 276 -10.51 3.56 -2.76
N TRP A 277 -10.43 3.67 -4.07
CA TRP A 277 -9.27 3.22 -4.83
C TRP A 277 -8.03 4.06 -4.50
N SER A 278 -8.18 5.39 -4.58
CA SER A 278 -7.16 6.34 -4.17
C SER A 278 -7.42 6.81 -2.74
N ASP A 279 -6.39 6.72 -1.90
CA ASP A 279 -6.39 7.27 -0.55
C ASP A 279 -6.05 8.78 -0.56
N THR A 280 -6.70 9.51 -1.47
CA THR A 280 -6.58 10.95 -1.65
C THR A 280 -7.91 11.63 -1.39
N GLN A 281 -7.86 12.89 -0.98
CA GLN A 281 -9.01 13.77 -0.82
C GLN A 281 -8.99 14.81 -1.93
N THR A 282 -10.06 14.93 -2.72
CA THR A 282 -10.22 16.06 -3.63
C THR A 282 -11.60 16.70 -3.48
N ARG A 283 -11.65 18.02 -3.63
CA ARG A 283 -12.87 18.83 -3.47
C ARG A 283 -13.82 18.71 -4.67
N SER A 284 -13.29 18.31 -5.83
CA SER A 284 -14.07 18.11 -7.04
C SER A 284 -13.37 17.12 -7.96
N VAL A 285 -14.16 16.39 -8.77
CA VAL A 285 -13.65 15.64 -9.93
C VAL A 285 -13.05 16.59 -10.99
N ASP A 286 -13.34 17.90 -10.88
CA ASP A 286 -12.85 18.98 -11.75
C ASP A 286 -11.64 19.76 -11.17
N SER A 287 -11.14 19.44 -9.96
CA SER A 287 -10.00 20.15 -9.38
C SER A 287 -8.68 19.62 -9.94
N HIS A 288 -8.15 20.29 -10.97
CA HIS A 288 -6.79 20.28 -11.57
C HIS A 288 -6.04 18.96 -11.85
N GLU A 289 -6.44 17.81 -11.32
CA GLU A 289 -5.94 16.48 -11.65
C GLU A 289 -7.15 15.57 -11.88
N LYS A 290 -7.47 15.31 -13.15
CA LYS A 290 -8.50 14.34 -13.52
C LYS A 290 -8.00 12.96 -13.07
N ILE A 291 -8.70 12.31 -12.14
CA ILE A 291 -8.42 10.92 -11.78
C ILE A 291 -8.86 10.05 -12.96
N ASP A 292 -7.91 9.72 -13.83
CA ASP A 292 -8.09 8.84 -14.97
C ASP A 292 -7.54 7.43 -14.68
N ILE A 293 -7.62 6.55 -15.68
CA ILE A 293 -7.16 5.16 -15.56
C ILE A 293 -5.66 5.10 -15.25
N GLU A 294 -4.86 6.04 -15.77
CA GLU A 294 -3.42 6.06 -15.51
C GLU A 294 -3.12 6.37 -14.04
N ALA A 295 -3.77 7.40 -13.49
CA ALA A 295 -3.67 7.73 -12.07
C ALA A 295 -4.10 6.55 -11.19
N LEU A 296 -5.24 5.90 -11.51
CA LEU A 296 -5.73 4.73 -10.77
C LEU A 296 -4.73 3.57 -10.80
N VAL A 297 -4.13 3.27 -11.96
CA VAL A 297 -3.14 2.20 -12.08
C VAL A 297 -1.89 2.49 -11.25
N ASN A 298 -1.43 3.75 -11.25
CA ASN A 298 -0.27 4.17 -10.46
C ASN A 298 -0.54 4.15 -8.95
N ASP A 299 -1.79 4.36 -8.53
CA ASP A 299 -2.21 4.35 -7.12
C ASP A 299 -2.70 2.98 -6.61
N ALA A 300 -2.65 1.92 -7.43
CA ALA A 300 -3.32 0.65 -7.14
C ALA A 300 -2.74 -0.14 -5.96
N ASP A 301 -1.54 0.18 -5.47
CA ASP A 301 -0.84 -0.63 -4.45
C ASP A 301 -1.64 -0.81 -3.18
N GLY A 302 -2.13 0.28 -2.59
CA GLY A 302 -2.84 0.22 -1.31
C GLY A 302 -4.14 -0.58 -1.40
N VAL A 303 -4.91 -0.40 -2.47
CA VAL A 303 -6.18 -1.11 -2.65
C VAL A 303 -5.95 -2.59 -2.97
N LEU A 304 -4.94 -2.93 -3.79
CA LEU A 304 -4.61 -4.33 -4.09
C LEU A 304 -4.11 -5.08 -2.86
N ASP A 305 -3.28 -4.46 -2.01
CA ASP A 305 -2.85 -5.05 -0.76
C ASP A 305 -4.03 -5.26 0.21
N LEU A 306 -4.97 -4.32 0.24
CA LEU A 306 -6.18 -4.46 1.05
C LEU A 306 -7.08 -5.61 0.56
N ILE A 307 -7.27 -5.72 -0.76
CA ILE A 307 -7.99 -6.83 -1.39
C ILE A 307 -7.29 -8.16 -1.07
N LYS A 308 -5.96 -8.22 -1.15
CA LYS A 308 -5.17 -9.41 -0.82
C LYS A 308 -5.36 -9.87 0.63
N ARG A 309 -5.39 -8.92 1.57
CA ARG A 309 -5.58 -9.21 3.01
C ARG A 309 -7.00 -9.63 3.33
N ARG A 310 -8.00 -8.88 2.84
CA ARG A 310 -9.42 -9.11 3.19
C ARG A 310 -10.13 -10.14 2.32
N ARG A 311 -9.57 -10.51 1.16
CA ARG A 311 -10.11 -11.49 0.21
C ARG A 311 -11.63 -11.36 0.05
N PRO A 312 -12.15 -10.19 -0.37
CA PRO A 312 -13.58 -9.96 -0.45
C PRO A 312 -14.24 -10.97 -1.39
N SER A 313 -15.43 -11.46 -1.02
CA SER A 313 -16.21 -12.34 -1.90
C SER A 313 -16.93 -11.55 -2.99
N VAL A 314 -17.22 -10.27 -2.71
CA VAL A 314 -17.81 -9.32 -3.66
C VAL A 314 -17.11 -7.96 -3.54
N ILE A 315 -16.77 -7.36 -4.68
CA ILE A 315 -16.29 -5.98 -4.79
C ILE A 315 -17.31 -5.17 -5.59
N ILE A 316 -17.87 -4.13 -4.97
CA ILE A 316 -18.75 -3.16 -5.62
C ILE A 316 -17.94 -1.90 -5.90
N PHE A 317 -17.59 -1.67 -7.16
CA PHE A 317 -16.95 -0.45 -7.63
C PHE A 317 -17.99 0.62 -7.95
N ALA A 318 -17.85 1.79 -7.36
CA ALA A 318 -18.64 2.97 -7.71
C ALA A 318 -17.89 3.83 -8.74
N GLY A 319 -18.06 3.49 -10.02
CA GLY A 319 -17.36 4.09 -11.16
C GLY A 319 -16.83 3.02 -12.12
N SER A 320 -16.97 3.27 -13.44
CA SER A 320 -16.48 2.32 -14.45
C SER A 320 -14.95 2.27 -14.54
N ASP A 321 -14.28 3.36 -14.22
CA ASP A 321 -12.84 3.47 -14.44
C ASP A 321 -12.05 2.57 -13.48
N LEU A 322 -12.65 2.21 -12.34
CA LEU A 322 -12.05 1.30 -11.36
C LEU A 322 -11.90 -0.13 -11.89
N ILE A 323 -12.94 -0.68 -12.53
CA ILE A 323 -12.85 -2.02 -13.14
C ILE A 323 -11.96 -2.00 -14.39
N GLU A 324 -11.91 -0.89 -15.13
CA GLU A 324 -10.98 -0.74 -16.26
C GLU A 324 -9.52 -0.69 -15.76
N ALA A 325 -9.24 0.07 -14.70
CA ALA A 325 -7.92 0.11 -14.06
C ALA A 325 -7.51 -1.26 -13.50
N LEU A 326 -8.42 -1.97 -12.81
CA LEU A 326 -8.16 -3.34 -12.36
C LEU A 326 -7.84 -4.30 -13.52
N ASN A 327 -8.40 -4.03 -14.70
CA ASN A 327 -8.19 -4.80 -15.92
C ASN A 327 -7.00 -4.31 -16.77
N ASP A 328 -6.25 -3.29 -16.33
CA ASP A 328 -5.08 -2.80 -17.04
C ASP A 328 -3.99 -3.88 -17.12
N ILE A 329 -3.26 -3.92 -18.23
CA ILE A 329 -2.19 -4.90 -18.45
C ILE A 329 -1.08 -4.79 -17.39
N ARG A 330 -0.80 -3.58 -16.90
CA ARG A 330 0.24 -3.29 -15.90
C ARG A 330 -0.08 -3.91 -14.54
N LEU A 331 -1.36 -4.11 -14.23
CA LEU A 331 -1.79 -4.73 -12.97
C LEU A 331 -2.08 -6.23 -13.08
N ARG A 332 -2.09 -6.78 -14.30
CA ARG A 332 -2.57 -8.15 -14.56
C ARG A 332 -1.96 -9.20 -13.66
N GLU A 333 -0.63 -9.28 -13.62
CA GLU A 333 0.08 -10.31 -12.84
C GLU A 333 -0.29 -10.24 -11.36
N ARG A 334 -0.36 -9.03 -10.82
CA ARG A 334 -0.70 -8.78 -9.41
C ARG A 334 -2.15 -9.12 -9.12
N VAL A 335 -3.07 -8.69 -9.97
CA VAL A 335 -4.51 -8.98 -9.83
C VAL A 335 -4.76 -10.49 -9.93
N GLU A 336 -4.13 -11.18 -10.88
CA GLU A 336 -4.28 -12.63 -11.02
C GLU A 336 -3.68 -13.40 -9.84
N ALA A 337 -2.56 -12.92 -9.29
CA ALA A 337 -1.99 -13.50 -8.07
C ALA A 337 -2.88 -13.32 -6.82
N ILE A 338 -3.73 -12.28 -6.79
CA ILE A 338 -4.59 -11.95 -5.64
C ILE A 338 -5.97 -12.57 -5.76
N LEU A 339 -6.63 -12.39 -6.90
CA LEU A 339 -8.03 -12.76 -7.13
C LEU A 339 -8.17 -14.05 -7.95
N GLY A 340 -7.10 -14.54 -8.56
CA GLY A 340 -7.12 -15.69 -9.45
C GLY A 340 -7.22 -15.32 -10.93
N PRO A 341 -7.27 -16.33 -11.83
CA PRO A 341 -7.16 -16.12 -13.27
C PRO A 341 -8.20 -15.14 -13.81
N ARG A 342 -7.78 -14.27 -14.73
CA ARG A 342 -8.67 -13.29 -15.35
C ARG A 342 -9.64 -13.98 -16.32
N PRO A 343 -10.96 -13.73 -16.21
CA PRO A 343 -11.97 -14.40 -17.05
C PRO A 343 -12.10 -13.80 -18.46
N GLY A 344 -11.28 -12.82 -18.83
CA GLY A 344 -11.41 -12.03 -20.07
C GLY A 344 -11.93 -10.60 -19.84
N LYS A 345 -12.80 -10.11 -20.73
CA LYS A 345 -13.44 -8.78 -20.63
C LYS A 345 -14.66 -8.83 -19.70
N ALA A 346 -14.93 -7.73 -18.99
CA ALA A 346 -16.13 -7.62 -18.17
C ALA A 346 -17.41 -7.68 -19.03
N ARG A 347 -18.43 -8.37 -18.51
CA ARG A 347 -19.76 -8.43 -19.12
C ARG A 347 -20.50 -7.12 -18.88
N VAL A 348 -21.06 -6.55 -19.93
CA VAL A 348 -21.84 -5.30 -19.87
C VAL A 348 -23.32 -5.63 -19.69
N VAL A 349 -23.94 -5.10 -18.64
CA VAL A 349 -25.40 -5.07 -18.43
C VAL A 349 -25.86 -3.64 -18.55
N ARG A 350 -26.89 -3.37 -19.35
CA ARG A 350 -27.43 -2.01 -19.52
C ARG A 350 -28.70 -1.84 -18.70
N SER A 351 -28.87 -0.65 -18.14
CA SER A 351 -30.12 -0.24 -17.51
C SER A 351 -31.20 -0.07 -18.57
N LYS A 352 -32.47 0.00 -18.13
CA LYS A 352 -33.53 0.63 -18.91
C LYS A 352 -33.14 2.08 -19.25
N GLU A 353 -33.64 2.56 -20.37
CA GLU A 353 -33.47 3.96 -20.77
C GLU A 353 -34.21 4.87 -19.79
N GLY A 354 -33.55 5.96 -19.40
CA GLY A 354 -34.16 7.01 -18.60
C GLY A 354 -35.06 7.91 -19.45
N THR A 355 -35.71 8.87 -18.82
CA THR A 355 -36.58 9.86 -19.50
C THR A 355 -35.85 10.73 -20.52
N ASN A 356 -34.52 10.81 -20.45
CA ASN A 356 -33.64 11.49 -21.39
C ASN A 356 -33.08 10.58 -22.50
N GLY A 357 -33.58 9.34 -22.63
CA GLY A 357 -33.09 8.34 -23.60
C GLY A 357 -31.71 7.77 -23.27
N ARG A 358 -31.10 8.14 -22.15
CA ARG A 358 -29.77 7.64 -21.75
C ARG A 358 -29.91 6.30 -21.02
N SER A 359 -29.05 5.34 -21.35
CA SER A 359 -28.83 4.13 -20.55
C SER A 359 -27.47 4.19 -19.85
N PHE A 360 -27.37 3.51 -18.71
CA PHE A 360 -26.14 3.32 -17.97
C PHE A 360 -25.68 1.87 -18.04
N LYS A 361 -24.39 1.64 -17.80
CA LYS A 361 -23.78 0.31 -17.79
C LYS A 361 -23.43 -0.12 -16.37
N MET A 362 -23.71 -1.38 -16.06
CA MET A 362 -23.10 -2.16 -14.99
C MET A 362 -22.11 -3.14 -15.64
N LEU A 363 -20.91 -3.24 -15.09
CA LEU A 363 -19.88 -4.17 -15.56
C LEU A 363 -19.71 -5.28 -14.53
N LEU A 364 -19.75 -6.53 -15.00
CA LEU A 364 -19.69 -7.72 -14.18
C LEU A 364 -18.48 -8.57 -14.57
N GLN A 365 -17.73 -9.04 -13.58
CA GLN A 365 -16.57 -9.89 -13.81
C GLN A 365 -16.33 -10.77 -12.58
N THR A 366 -15.87 -12.00 -12.78
CA THR A 366 -15.59 -12.95 -11.68
C THR A 366 -14.15 -13.41 -11.78
N PHE A 367 -13.36 -13.18 -10.74
CA PHE A 367 -11.99 -13.66 -10.59
C PHE A 367 -11.98 -14.71 -9.48
N GLY A 368 -11.72 -15.97 -9.82
CA GLY A 368 -11.77 -17.06 -8.84
C GLY A 368 -13.10 -17.04 -8.06
N GLU A 369 -13.00 -16.83 -6.75
CA GLU A 369 -14.14 -16.75 -5.82
C GLU A 369 -14.69 -15.34 -5.60
N THR A 370 -14.08 -14.30 -6.19
CA THR A 370 -14.47 -12.90 -6.01
C THR A 370 -15.29 -12.41 -7.20
N ASP A 371 -16.51 -11.94 -6.93
CA ASP A 371 -17.33 -11.26 -7.92
C ASP A 371 -17.14 -9.74 -7.88
N ILE A 372 -17.05 -9.13 -9.05
CA ILE A 372 -16.90 -7.69 -9.22
C ILE A 372 -18.14 -7.13 -9.90
N VAL A 373 -18.74 -6.13 -9.26
CA VAL A 373 -19.86 -5.35 -9.75
C VAL A 373 -19.42 -3.89 -9.85
N SER A 374 -19.16 -3.40 -11.05
CA SER A 374 -18.90 -1.98 -11.26
C SER A 374 -20.18 -1.28 -11.71
N LEU A 375 -20.59 -0.30 -10.92
CA LEU A 375 -21.77 0.54 -11.11
C LEU A 375 -21.36 1.92 -11.61
N PRO A 376 -22.28 2.68 -12.22
CA PRO A 376 -22.07 4.11 -12.43
C PRO A 376 -21.76 4.80 -11.09
N HIS A 377 -20.96 5.88 -11.12
CA HIS A 377 -20.71 6.65 -9.91
C HIS A 377 -22.04 7.22 -9.35
N PRO A 378 -22.30 7.17 -8.03
CA PRO A 378 -23.54 7.69 -7.42
C PRO A 378 -23.83 9.17 -7.69
N GLN A 379 -22.88 9.95 -8.20
CA GLN A 379 -23.08 11.34 -8.61
C GLN A 379 -23.11 11.54 -10.13
N ALA A 380 -23.19 10.46 -10.91
CA ALA A 380 -23.26 10.56 -12.37
C ALA A 380 -24.49 11.37 -12.82
N ARG A 381 -24.26 12.36 -13.69
CA ARG A 381 -25.32 13.25 -14.19
C ARG A 381 -26.38 12.45 -14.94
N GLY A 382 -27.64 12.59 -14.52
CA GLY A 382 -28.80 11.98 -15.15
C GLY A 382 -29.04 10.51 -14.78
N LEU A 383 -28.31 9.95 -13.81
CA LEU A 383 -28.57 8.63 -13.25
C LEU A 383 -29.72 8.68 -12.24
N THR A 384 -30.77 7.91 -12.49
CA THR A 384 -31.91 7.74 -11.56
C THR A 384 -31.84 6.40 -10.83
N ASP A 385 -32.53 6.29 -9.69
CA ASP A 385 -32.54 5.06 -8.91
C ASP A 385 -33.35 3.96 -9.61
N GLU A 386 -34.36 4.31 -10.41
CA GLU A 386 -35.12 3.35 -11.25
C GLU A 386 -34.22 2.71 -12.32
N GLN A 387 -33.28 3.48 -12.89
CA GLN A 387 -32.32 2.93 -13.84
C GLN A 387 -31.40 1.93 -13.16
N VAL A 388 -30.93 2.21 -11.94
CA VAL A 388 -30.09 1.25 -11.21
C VAL A 388 -30.89 0.01 -10.78
N ALA A 389 -32.11 0.20 -10.29
CA ALA A 389 -33.03 -0.89 -9.95
C ALA A 389 -33.34 -1.80 -11.15
N SER A 390 -33.23 -1.27 -12.37
CA SER A 390 -33.45 -2.05 -13.59
C SER A 390 -32.28 -2.94 -14.01
N PHE A 391 -31.10 -2.81 -13.37
CA PHE A 391 -30.02 -3.75 -13.57
C PHE A 391 -30.38 -5.12 -13.00
N ASP A 392 -30.13 -6.16 -13.78
CA ASP A 392 -30.25 -7.55 -13.32
C ASP A 392 -28.97 -7.96 -12.58
N LEU A 393 -29.00 -7.89 -11.25
CA LEU A 393 -27.90 -8.35 -10.41
C LEU A 393 -27.88 -9.88 -10.40
N PRO A 394 -26.78 -10.55 -10.81
CA PRO A 394 -26.73 -12.00 -10.87
C PRO A 394 -27.08 -12.66 -9.54
N THR A 395 -27.78 -13.79 -9.60
CA THR A 395 -28.29 -14.48 -8.42
C THR A 395 -27.15 -14.96 -7.52
N GLU A 396 -26.03 -15.35 -8.10
CA GLU A 396 -24.83 -15.80 -7.41
C GLU A 396 -24.19 -14.67 -6.60
N VAL A 397 -24.10 -13.48 -7.21
CA VAL A 397 -23.58 -12.27 -6.54
C VAL A 397 -24.51 -11.87 -5.39
N LYS A 398 -25.82 -11.84 -5.65
CA LYS A 398 -26.82 -11.54 -4.63
C LYS A 398 -26.76 -12.54 -3.48
N ALA A 399 -26.56 -13.83 -3.77
CA ALA A 399 -26.41 -14.87 -2.75
C ALA A 399 -25.16 -14.64 -1.90
N LYS A 400 -24.02 -14.25 -2.48
CA LYS A 400 -22.81 -13.90 -1.71
C LYS A 400 -23.03 -12.71 -0.79
N ILE A 401 -23.75 -11.68 -1.24
CA ILE A 401 -24.07 -10.50 -0.42
C ILE A 401 -25.03 -10.84 0.74
N LEU A 402 -25.91 -11.83 0.55
CA LEU A 402 -26.94 -12.20 1.54
C LEU A 402 -26.48 -13.25 2.56
N ARG A 403 -25.33 -13.91 2.33
CA ARG A 403 -24.67 -14.78 3.32
C ARG A 403 -24.19 -13.95 4.50
#